data_AF-A0A3D9ZWD6-F1
#
_entry.id   AF-A0A3D9ZWD6-F1
#
_cell.length_a   1.000
_cell.length_b   1.000
_cell.length_c   1.000
_cell.angle_alpha   90.00
_cell.angle_beta   90.00
_cell.angle_gamma   90.00
#
_symmetry.space_group_name_H-M   'P 1'
#
loop_
_entity.id
_entity.type
_entity.pdbx_description
1 polymer ?
#
loop_
_entity_poly.entity_id
_entity_poly.type
_entity_poly.pdbx_seq_one_letter_code
_entity_poly.pdbx_strand_id
1 'polypeptide(L)'
;MTYRGARSGLLAVIAAVAFVAGCGSPEQTATRPVDLAVPVPAGLGTAAPETSAPETAEPTTAPATTAPVVEKKMVRETQRIAFSTRTVKDSSLASGKKKVRTKGVAGVRTITFEVTLTNGKQTAKKQVSSTITKAPVTQVVAVGTKPASKCDPNYSGCVPIASDVDCAGGSGNGPAYVQGPVRVIGDDIYDLDRDGDGIACDS
;
A
#
# COMPACT_ATOMS: atom_id res chain seq x y z
N MET A 1 -27.16 32.51 -28.32
CA MET A 1 -26.55 31.45 -29.16
C MET A 1 -27.16 30.10 -28.80
N THR A 2 -27.95 29.53 -29.70
CA THR A 2 -28.49 28.18 -29.64
C THR A 2 -27.49 27.19 -30.24
N TYR A 3 -27.06 26.18 -29.50
CA TYR A 3 -26.37 25.01 -30.08
C TYR A 3 -27.16 23.75 -29.74
N ARG A 4 -27.75 23.17 -30.80
CA ARG A 4 -28.55 21.94 -30.78
C ARG A 4 -27.78 20.93 -31.62
N GLY A 5 -27.41 19.79 -31.03
CA GLY A 5 -26.80 18.67 -31.75
C GLY A 5 -26.31 17.62 -30.75
N ALA A 6 -26.26 16.33 -31.04
CA ALA A 6 -26.93 15.48 -32.01
C ALA A 6 -26.88 14.08 -31.39
N ARG A 7 -27.87 13.24 -31.69
CA ARG A 7 -27.99 11.87 -31.21
C ARG A 7 -26.89 10.99 -31.81
N SER A 8 -26.26 10.13 -31.01
CA SER A 8 -25.67 8.87 -31.48
C SER A 8 -25.73 7.86 -30.34
N GLY A 9 -26.51 6.79 -30.57
CA GLY A 9 -26.58 5.64 -29.69
C GLY A 9 -25.37 4.73 -29.87
N LEU A 10 -25.04 4.00 -28.81
CA LEU A 10 -24.29 2.77 -28.91
C LEU A 10 -24.76 1.82 -27.80
N LEU A 11 -25.48 0.78 -28.22
CA LEU A 11 -25.67 -0.46 -27.48
C LEU A 11 -24.30 -1.16 -27.33
N ALA A 12 -23.96 -1.62 -26.13
CA ALA A 12 -23.02 -2.72 -25.96
C ALA A 12 -23.18 -3.43 -24.60
N VAL A 13 -23.91 -4.54 -24.67
CA VAL A 13 -23.61 -5.87 -24.11
C VAL A 13 -23.19 -5.98 -22.63
N ILE A 14 -24.13 -6.54 -21.86
CA ILE A 14 -23.96 -7.17 -20.55
C ILE A 14 -23.03 -8.39 -20.70
N ALA A 15 -21.93 -8.42 -19.96
CA ALA A 15 -21.17 -9.63 -19.67
C ALA A 15 -21.18 -9.88 -18.17
N ALA A 16 -22.08 -10.76 -17.74
CA ALA A 16 -22.06 -11.35 -16.41
C ALA A 16 -20.90 -12.35 -16.35
N VAL A 17 -19.96 -12.16 -15.43
CA VAL A 17 -19.01 -13.20 -15.03
C VAL A 17 -19.21 -13.44 -13.55
N ALA A 18 -19.83 -14.58 -13.25
CA ALA A 18 -19.85 -15.16 -11.93
C ALA A 18 -18.43 -15.57 -11.55
N PHE A 19 -17.95 -15.12 -10.38
CA PHE A 19 -16.76 -15.69 -9.76
C PHE A 19 -17.11 -16.25 -8.38
N VAL A 20 -17.13 -17.58 -8.40
CA VAL A 20 -17.03 -18.61 -7.37
C VAL A 20 -16.44 -18.14 -6.04
N ALA A 21 -17.13 -18.52 -4.96
CA ALA A 21 -16.67 -18.46 -3.58
C ALA A 21 -15.38 -19.28 -3.38
N GLY A 22 -14.37 -18.64 -2.79
CA GLY A 22 -13.17 -19.30 -2.28
C GLY A 22 -12.86 -18.79 -0.88
N CYS A 23 -13.19 -19.60 0.11
CA CYS A 23 -12.65 -19.49 1.47
C CYS A 23 -11.13 -19.62 1.42
N GLY A 24 -10.42 -18.75 2.12
CA GLY A 24 -8.97 -18.84 2.26
C GLY A 24 -8.42 -17.68 3.09
N SER A 25 -8.52 -17.79 4.41
CA SER A 25 -7.66 -17.05 5.33
C SER A 25 -6.19 -17.37 5.04
N PRO A 26 -5.28 -16.42 5.25
CA PRO A 26 -4.32 -16.73 6.31
C PRO A 26 -4.03 -15.53 7.22
N GLU A 27 -4.22 -15.83 8.49
CA GLU A 27 -3.45 -15.37 9.63
C GLU A 27 -1.94 -15.57 9.35
N GLN A 28 -1.12 -14.52 9.44
CA GLN A 28 0.32 -14.69 9.65
C GLN A 28 0.86 -13.63 10.61
N THR A 29 1.01 -14.13 11.84
CA THR A 29 1.81 -13.67 12.96
C THR A 29 3.21 -13.22 12.54
N ALA A 30 3.58 -12.01 12.98
CA ALA A 30 4.93 -11.50 12.90
C ALA A 30 5.84 -12.23 13.88
N THR A 31 6.92 -12.83 13.39
CA THR A 31 8.02 -13.30 14.26
C THR A 31 9.36 -12.80 13.71
N ARG A 32 10.09 -12.09 14.57
CA ARG A 32 11.43 -11.53 14.35
C ARG A 32 12.46 -12.66 14.22
N PRO A 33 13.52 -12.52 13.41
CA PRO A 33 14.74 -13.28 13.65
C PRO A 33 15.74 -12.45 14.48
N VAL A 34 16.30 -13.14 15.47
CA VAL A 34 17.37 -12.70 16.37
C VAL A 34 18.70 -13.17 15.77
N ASP A 35 19.74 -12.35 15.92
CA ASP A 35 21.15 -12.69 15.70
C ASP A 35 21.54 -14.05 16.31
N LEU A 36 22.46 -14.78 15.67
CA LEU A 36 23.47 -15.59 16.37
C LEU A 36 24.62 -15.96 15.42
N ALA A 37 25.82 -16.04 16.01
CA ALA A 37 27.12 -15.99 15.35
C ALA A 37 27.89 -17.34 15.41
N VAL A 38 28.89 -17.50 14.53
CA VAL A 38 30.19 -18.27 14.71
C VAL A 38 30.06 -19.83 14.68
N PRO A 39 31.09 -20.69 14.39
CA PRO A 39 32.54 -20.51 14.18
C PRO A 39 33.22 -21.18 12.95
N VAL A 40 34.50 -20.82 12.80
CA VAL A 40 35.60 -21.46 12.03
C VAL A 40 36.09 -22.74 12.71
N PRO A 41 36.65 -23.73 11.97
CA PRO A 41 37.70 -24.56 12.54
C PRO A 41 39.00 -24.56 11.71
N ALA A 42 40.11 -24.50 12.44
CA ALA A 42 41.45 -24.87 12.02
C ALA A 42 41.70 -26.35 12.38
N GLY A 43 42.48 -27.07 11.56
CA GLY A 43 42.93 -28.42 11.84
C GLY A 43 44.25 -28.72 11.14
N LEU A 44 45.32 -28.84 11.93
CA LEU A 44 46.66 -29.29 11.57
C LEU A 44 46.72 -30.84 11.60
N GLY A 45 47.53 -31.46 10.74
CA GLY A 45 47.77 -32.89 10.74
C GLY A 45 48.98 -33.35 9.90
N THR A 46 50.06 -33.64 10.63
CA THR A 46 51.35 -34.29 10.36
C THR A 46 51.43 -35.40 9.27
N ALA A 47 52.52 -35.42 8.48
CA ALA A 47 53.50 -36.54 8.38
C ALA A 47 54.41 -36.46 7.14
N ALA A 48 55.72 -36.62 7.36
CA ALA A 48 56.71 -37.13 6.39
C ALA A 48 57.11 -38.56 6.82
N PRO A 49 57.52 -39.46 5.90
CA PRO A 49 58.97 -39.62 5.67
C PRO A 49 59.39 -39.92 4.21
N GLU A 50 60.71 -39.86 4.01
CA GLU A 50 61.50 -39.97 2.77
C GLU A 50 61.65 -41.41 2.23
N THR A 51 61.92 -41.60 0.91
CA THR A 51 62.95 -42.52 0.33
C THR A 51 63.00 -42.44 -1.22
N SER A 52 64.24 -42.34 -1.73
CA SER A 52 64.82 -42.23 -3.09
C SER A 52 64.36 -43.23 -4.19
N ALA A 53 64.07 -42.77 -5.44
CA ALA A 53 64.92 -42.67 -6.67
C ALA A 53 64.78 -43.88 -7.64
N PRO A 54 65.14 -43.84 -8.96
CA PRO A 54 65.62 -42.74 -9.82
C PRO A 54 64.90 -42.58 -11.20
N GLU A 55 65.13 -41.39 -11.77
CA GLU A 55 65.32 -41.02 -13.19
C GLU A 55 64.96 -42.03 -14.32
N THR A 56 63.99 -41.64 -15.15
CA THR A 56 63.99 -41.95 -16.60
C THR A 56 63.48 -40.71 -17.31
N ALA A 57 64.38 -40.09 -18.06
CA ALA A 57 64.12 -38.91 -18.86
C ALA A 57 63.34 -39.25 -20.13
N GLU A 58 62.23 -38.56 -20.38
CA GLU A 58 61.71 -38.15 -21.70
C GLU A 58 60.34 -37.46 -21.58
N PRO A 59 59.96 -36.60 -22.54
CA PRO A 59 60.48 -35.27 -22.81
C PRO A 59 59.63 -34.18 -22.12
N THR A 60 60.24 -33.04 -21.83
CA THR A 60 59.54 -31.81 -21.47
C THR A 60 58.59 -31.40 -22.61
N THR A 61 57.31 -31.77 -22.48
CA THR A 61 56.24 -30.98 -23.11
C THR A 61 56.06 -29.76 -22.24
N ALA A 62 56.47 -28.60 -22.76
CA ALA A 62 56.15 -27.33 -22.15
C ALA A 62 54.65 -27.31 -21.80
N PRO A 63 54.24 -26.88 -20.59
CA PRO A 63 52.83 -26.67 -20.33
C PRO A 63 52.34 -25.67 -21.37
N ALA A 64 51.42 -26.09 -22.24
CA ALA A 64 50.69 -25.18 -23.07
C ALA A 64 49.94 -24.26 -22.11
N THR A 65 50.51 -23.09 -21.83
CA THR A 65 49.88 -22.01 -21.07
C THR A 65 48.68 -21.57 -21.89
N THR A 66 47.54 -22.24 -21.72
CA THR A 66 46.29 -21.83 -22.36
C THR A 66 45.97 -20.45 -21.81
N ALA A 67 45.96 -19.46 -22.70
CA ALA A 67 45.55 -18.11 -22.35
C ALA A 67 44.18 -18.15 -21.65
N PRO A 68 43.95 -17.29 -20.64
CA PRO A 68 42.69 -17.30 -19.91
C PRO A 68 41.53 -17.00 -20.86
N VAL A 69 40.48 -17.82 -20.81
CA VAL A 69 39.28 -17.64 -21.63
C VAL A 69 38.44 -16.53 -21.01
N VAL A 70 38.24 -15.45 -21.76
CA VAL A 70 37.40 -14.32 -21.35
C VAL A 70 36.08 -14.35 -22.12
N GLU A 71 34.97 -14.39 -21.39
CA GLU A 71 33.61 -14.41 -21.94
C GLU A 71 32.83 -13.21 -21.41
N LYS A 72 32.00 -12.57 -22.25
CA LYS A 72 31.08 -11.49 -21.85
C LYS A 72 29.65 -11.94 -22.00
N LYS A 73 28.84 -11.80 -20.96
CA LYS A 73 27.40 -12.15 -20.94
C LYS A 73 26.54 -10.95 -20.59
N MET A 74 25.38 -10.84 -21.24
CA MET A 74 24.35 -9.88 -20.86
C MET A 74 23.38 -10.52 -19.89
N VAL A 75 23.31 -9.98 -18.67
CA VAL A 75 22.40 -10.44 -17.61
C VAL A 75 21.39 -9.33 -17.33
N ARG A 76 20.10 -9.68 -17.29
CA ARG A 76 19.02 -8.74 -16.93
C ARG A 76 18.59 -8.99 -15.49
N GLU A 77 18.52 -7.93 -14.71
CA GLU A 77 18.00 -7.93 -13.34
C GLU A 77 16.80 -6.99 -13.25
N THR A 78 15.78 -7.38 -12.50
CA THR A 78 14.60 -6.54 -12.25
C THR A 78 14.67 -5.94 -10.85
N GLN A 79 14.41 -4.64 -10.75
CA GLN A 79 14.28 -3.92 -9.50
C GLN A 79 12.89 -3.29 -9.39
N ARG A 80 12.32 -3.34 -8.18
CA ARG A 80 11.03 -2.73 -7.88
C ARG A 80 11.18 -1.22 -7.75
N ILE A 81 10.24 -0.46 -8.33
CA ILE A 81 10.12 0.99 -8.12
C ILE A 81 8.92 1.22 -7.21
N ALA A 82 9.14 1.80 -6.03
CA ALA A 82 8.04 2.14 -5.13
C ALA A 82 7.06 3.11 -5.80
N PHE A 83 5.78 2.99 -5.47
CA PHE A 83 4.79 3.99 -5.86
C PHE A 83 4.81 5.16 -4.88
N SER A 84 4.46 6.34 -5.36
CA SER A 84 4.21 7.51 -4.51
C SER A 84 2.76 7.55 -4.05
N THR A 85 2.48 8.33 -3.00
CA THR A 85 1.11 8.61 -2.55
C THR A 85 0.78 10.07 -2.76
N ARG A 86 -0.40 10.35 -3.31
CA ARG A 86 -0.98 11.68 -3.45
C ARG A 86 -2.27 11.75 -2.64
N THR A 87 -2.40 12.83 -1.87
CA THR A 87 -3.61 13.14 -1.12
C THR A 87 -4.50 14.10 -1.88
N VAL A 88 -5.81 13.85 -1.87
CA VAL A 88 -6.83 14.75 -2.45
C VAL A 88 -7.90 15.06 -1.40
N LYS A 89 -8.36 16.31 -1.33
CA LYS A 89 -9.46 16.69 -0.44
C LYS A 89 -10.79 16.21 -1.03
N ASP A 90 -11.69 15.76 -0.18
CA ASP A 90 -12.98 15.21 -0.60
C ASP A 90 -14.11 15.67 0.34
N SER A 91 -14.96 16.57 -0.14
CA SER A 91 -16.08 17.12 0.62
C SER A 91 -17.25 16.15 0.80
N SER A 92 -17.23 14.98 0.14
CA SER A 92 -18.24 13.93 0.35
C SER A 92 -17.93 13.05 1.57
N LEU A 93 -16.67 13.03 2.03
CA LEU A 93 -16.25 12.25 3.18
C LEU A 93 -16.20 13.14 4.44
N ALA A 94 -16.65 12.60 5.57
CA ALA A 94 -16.55 13.26 6.88
C ALA A 94 -15.10 13.69 7.17
N SER A 95 -14.95 14.87 7.77
CA SER A 95 -13.65 15.46 8.08
C SER A 95 -12.70 14.45 8.74
N GLY A 96 -11.48 14.37 8.22
CA GLY A 96 -10.44 13.46 8.73
C GLY A 96 -10.55 11.99 8.30
N LYS A 97 -11.69 11.54 7.75
CA LYS A 97 -11.81 10.18 7.20
C LYS A 97 -10.95 10.03 5.95
N LYS A 98 -10.29 8.89 5.79
CA LYS A 98 -9.45 8.57 4.63
C LYS A 98 -10.07 7.47 3.80
N LYS A 99 -10.01 7.59 2.47
CA LYS A 99 -10.43 6.54 1.54
C LYS A 99 -9.45 6.45 0.37
N VAL A 100 -8.95 5.24 0.09
CA VAL A 100 -8.15 5.00 -1.11
C VAL A 100 -9.07 5.06 -2.33
N ARG A 101 -8.81 5.99 -3.24
CA ARG A 101 -9.52 6.14 -4.52
C ARG A 101 -8.83 5.35 -5.63
N THR A 102 -7.50 5.37 -5.64
CA THR A 102 -6.68 4.61 -6.58
C THR A 102 -5.60 3.88 -5.79
N LYS A 103 -5.54 2.55 -5.90
CA LYS A 103 -4.50 1.76 -5.25
C LYS A 103 -3.17 1.98 -5.95
N GLY A 104 -2.12 2.22 -5.17
CA GLY A 104 -0.77 2.32 -5.71
C GLY A 104 -0.24 0.97 -6.19
N VAL A 105 0.51 0.98 -7.30
CA VAL A 105 1.14 -0.22 -7.85
C VAL A 105 2.61 0.10 -8.08
N ALA A 106 3.49 -0.78 -7.60
CA ALA A 106 4.92 -0.60 -7.83
C ALA A 106 5.27 -0.77 -9.31
N GLY A 107 6.20 0.05 -9.77
CA GLY A 107 6.81 -0.07 -11.08
C GLY A 107 7.92 -1.11 -11.09
N VAL A 108 8.52 -1.31 -12.25
CA VAL A 108 9.65 -2.20 -12.48
C VAL A 108 10.69 -1.48 -13.33
N ARG A 109 11.93 -1.55 -12.87
CA ARG A 109 13.14 -1.16 -13.61
C ARG A 109 13.86 -2.43 -14.02
N THR A 110 14.20 -2.55 -15.30
CA THR A 110 15.07 -3.61 -15.80
C THR A 110 16.45 -3.03 -16.04
N ILE A 111 17.44 -3.62 -15.38
CA ILE A 111 18.84 -3.25 -15.49
C ILE A 111 19.55 -4.34 -16.27
N THR A 112 20.25 -3.96 -17.32
CA THR A 112 21.10 -4.90 -18.07
C THR A 112 22.54 -4.69 -17.65
N PHE A 113 23.21 -5.78 -17.30
CA PHE A 113 24.62 -5.82 -16.95
C PHE A 113 25.40 -6.60 -17.99
N GLU A 114 26.56 -6.10 -18.38
CA GLU A 114 27.61 -6.89 -19.01
C GLU A 114 28.45 -7.52 -17.88
N VAL A 115 28.43 -8.84 -17.80
CA VAL A 115 29.20 -9.63 -16.85
C VAL A 115 30.38 -10.24 -17.61
N THR A 116 31.59 -9.93 -17.17
CA THR A 116 32.82 -10.54 -17.69
C THR A 116 33.18 -11.73 -16.83
N LEU A 117 33.39 -12.87 -17.48
CA LEU A 117 33.86 -14.10 -16.87
C LEU A 117 35.27 -14.40 -17.38
N THR A 118 36.15 -14.83 -16.48
CA THR A 118 37.48 -15.33 -16.82
C THR A 118 37.59 -16.75 -16.29
N ASN A 119 37.83 -17.71 -17.18
CA ASN A 119 37.82 -19.14 -16.86
C ASN A 119 36.55 -19.57 -16.10
N GLY A 120 35.39 -19.08 -16.53
CA GLY A 120 34.08 -19.38 -15.94
C GLY A 120 33.76 -18.64 -14.63
N LYS A 121 34.69 -17.90 -14.03
CA LYS A 121 34.47 -17.10 -12.81
C LYS A 121 34.17 -15.64 -13.16
N GLN A 122 33.13 -15.06 -12.57
CA GLN A 122 32.83 -13.63 -12.73
C GLN A 122 33.99 -12.78 -12.20
N THR A 123 34.56 -11.95 -13.07
CA THR A 123 35.66 -11.02 -12.74
C THR A 123 35.24 -9.56 -12.80
N ALA A 124 34.21 -9.22 -13.58
CA ALA A 124 33.64 -7.88 -13.60
C ALA A 124 32.13 -7.90 -13.86
N LYS A 125 31.43 -6.88 -13.38
CA LYS A 125 30.01 -6.61 -13.67
C LYS A 125 29.85 -5.11 -13.93
N LYS A 126 29.41 -4.75 -15.14
CA LYS A 126 29.20 -3.35 -15.56
C LYS A 126 27.74 -3.15 -15.95
N GLN A 127 27.08 -2.15 -15.38
CA GLN A 127 25.75 -1.75 -15.84
C GLN A 127 25.85 -1.13 -17.24
N VAL A 128 25.10 -1.66 -18.20
CA VAL A 128 25.05 -1.14 -19.57
C VAL A 128 23.77 -0.37 -19.86
N SER A 129 22.65 -0.72 -19.22
CA SER A 129 21.39 0.02 -19.34
C SER A 129 20.53 -0.11 -18.10
N SER A 130 19.65 0.87 -17.90
CA SER A 130 18.66 0.88 -16.83
C SER A 130 17.40 1.56 -17.35
N THR A 131 16.33 0.79 -17.51
CA THR A 131 15.10 1.25 -18.15
C THR A 131 13.91 0.91 -17.28
N ILE A 132 12.97 1.86 -17.13
CA ILE A 132 11.69 1.60 -16.49
C ILE A 132 10.83 0.81 -17.48
N THR A 133 10.60 -0.47 -17.20
CA THR A 133 9.79 -1.36 -18.05
C THR A 133 8.33 -1.39 -17.63
N LYS A 134 8.02 -1.01 -16.38
CA LYS A 134 6.66 -0.74 -15.91
C LYS A 134 6.67 0.51 -15.03
N ALA A 135 5.91 1.54 -15.39
CA ALA A 135 5.80 2.74 -14.57
C ALA A 135 5.04 2.43 -13.27
N PRO A 136 5.45 3.01 -12.12
CA PRO A 136 4.66 2.93 -10.90
C PRO A 136 3.34 3.71 -11.06
N VAL A 137 2.27 3.18 -10.46
CA VAL A 137 0.97 3.86 -10.36
C VAL A 137 0.88 4.53 -8.99
N THR A 138 0.69 5.85 -8.99
CA THR A 138 0.52 6.64 -7.77
C THR A 138 -0.73 6.22 -7.00
N GLN A 139 -0.59 5.98 -5.70
CA GLN A 139 -1.73 5.80 -4.81
C GLN A 139 -2.43 7.13 -4.59
N VAL A 140 -3.76 7.17 -4.76
CA VAL A 140 -4.56 8.36 -4.46
C VAL A 140 -5.41 8.09 -3.23
N VAL A 141 -5.18 8.90 -2.19
CA VAL A 141 -5.96 8.84 -0.93
C VAL A 141 -6.80 10.11 -0.83
N ALA A 142 -8.12 9.94 -0.80
CA ALA A 142 -9.05 11.00 -0.45
C ALA A 142 -9.05 11.22 1.06
N VAL A 143 -8.93 12.47 1.48
CA VAL A 143 -9.09 12.92 2.87
C VAL A 143 -10.35 13.76 2.95
N GLY A 144 -11.25 13.35 3.83
CA GLY A 144 -12.53 13.99 4.02
C GLY A 144 -12.41 15.40 4.58
N THR A 145 -13.24 16.29 4.06
CA THR A 145 -13.36 17.69 4.51
C THR A 145 -14.80 18.09 4.77
N LYS A 146 -15.76 17.15 4.77
CA LYS A 146 -17.15 17.45 5.12
C LYS A 146 -17.22 17.84 6.60
N PRO A 147 -17.70 19.04 6.94
CA PRO A 147 -17.86 19.45 8.33
C PRO A 147 -18.84 18.52 9.05
N ALA A 148 -18.66 18.38 10.36
CA ALA A 148 -19.65 17.72 11.21
C ALA A 148 -20.95 18.55 11.21
N SER A 149 -22.08 17.87 11.40
CA SER A 149 -23.34 18.53 11.70
C SER A 149 -23.20 19.31 13.00
N LYS A 150 -23.80 20.50 13.08
CA LYS A 150 -23.98 21.25 14.34
C LYS A 150 -25.32 20.92 15.00
N CYS A 151 -26.10 20.07 14.35
CA CYS A 151 -27.41 19.63 14.79
C CYS A 151 -27.28 18.22 15.37
N ASP A 152 -27.91 18.00 16.51
CA ASP A 152 -27.97 16.71 17.19
C ASP A 152 -28.81 15.72 16.36
N PRO A 153 -28.31 14.49 16.11
CA PRO A 153 -28.99 13.50 15.28
C PRO A 153 -30.22 12.85 15.94
N ASN A 154 -30.43 13.01 17.25
CA ASN A 154 -31.58 12.42 17.94
C ASN A 154 -32.90 13.15 17.68
N TYR A 155 -32.86 14.31 17.01
CA TYR A 155 -34.02 15.13 16.75
C TYR A 155 -34.15 15.47 15.27
N SER A 156 -35.37 15.67 14.80
CA SER A 156 -35.64 16.16 13.46
C SER A 156 -35.31 17.65 13.35
N GLY A 157 -34.67 18.07 12.26
CA GLY A 157 -34.30 19.48 12.10
C GLY A 157 -32.96 19.80 12.75
N CYS A 158 -32.81 21.03 13.26
CA CYS A 158 -31.54 21.45 13.86
C CYS A 158 -31.67 21.83 15.33
N VAL A 159 -31.55 20.82 16.19
CA VAL A 159 -31.31 21.02 17.63
C VAL A 159 -29.81 21.24 17.83
N PRO A 160 -29.34 22.39 18.34
CA PRO A 160 -27.91 22.65 18.51
C PRO A 160 -27.26 21.63 19.44
N ILE A 161 -26.05 21.18 19.12
CA ILE A 161 -25.25 20.35 20.04
C ILE A 161 -24.69 21.24 21.15
N ALA A 162 -25.29 21.18 22.35
CA ALA A 162 -24.88 21.90 23.55
C ALA A 162 -24.93 21.01 24.80
N SER A 163 -24.49 21.52 25.95
CA SER A 163 -24.61 20.81 27.23
C SER A 163 -26.06 20.69 27.70
N ASP A 164 -26.88 21.65 27.32
CA ASP A 164 -28.30 21.77 27.65
C ASP A 164 -28.97 22.60 26.56
N VAL A 165 -30.19 22.21 26.16
CA VAL A 165 -30.97 22.85 25.11
C VAL A 165 -32.40 22.92 25.58
N ASP A 166 -33.00 24.10 25.50
CA ASP A 166 -34.38 24.33 25.93
C ASP A 166 -35.32 24.64 24.77
N CYS A 167 -36.63 24.49 25.00
CA CYS A 167 -37.64 25.02 24.09
C CYS A 167 -37.67 26.55 24.12
N ALA A 168 -37.58 27.18 22.95
CA ALA A 168 -37.67 28.62 22.81
C ALA A 168 -39.04 29.13 23.29
N GLY A 169 -39.05 30.11 24.21
CA GLY A 169 -40.28 30.63 24.82
C GLY A 169 -40.69 29.94 26.12
N GLY A 170 -39.98 28.87 26.53
CA GLY A 170 -40.15 28.21 27.82
C GLY A 170 -39.44 28.92 28.99
N SER A 171 -39.51 28.29 30.17
CA SER A 171 -38.82 28.76 31.40
C SER A 171 -37.35 28.30 31.50
N GLY A 172 -36.82 27.70 30.43
CA GLY A 172 -35.46 27.17 30.39
C GLY A 172 -34.40 28.25 30.62
N ASN A 173 -33.25 27.84 31.16
CA ASN A 173 -32.12 28.70 31.46
C ASN A 173 -30.80 28.20 30.84
N GLY A 174 -30.91 27.25 29.92
CA GLY A 174 -29.83 26.63 29.21
C GLY A 174 -29.10 27.57 28.26
N PRO A 175 -27.90 27.16 27.80
CA PRO A 175 -27.06 27.95 26.90
C PRO A 175 -27.56 27.99 25.45
N ALA A 176 -28.53 27.14 25.09
CA ALA A 176 -29.07 27.04 23.74
C ALA A 176 -30.58 26.79 23.77
N TYR A 177 -31.28 27.24 22.73
CA TYR A 177 -32.72 27.08 22.58
C TYR A 177 -33.06 26.58 21.17
N VAL A 178 -34.12 25.78 21.05
CA VAL A 178 -34.68 25.34 19.77
C VAL A 178 -36.14 25.75 19.65
N GLN A 179 -36.54 26.15 18.44
CA GLN A 179 -37.94 26.47 18.13
C GLN A 179 -38.66 25.20 17.66
N GLY A 180 -39.70 24.80 18.41
CA GLY A 180 -40.52 23.64 18.07
C GLY A 180 -41.65 23.92 17.07
N PRO A 181 -42.42 22.89 16.70
CA PRO A 181 -42.28 21.50 17.16
C PRO A 181 -41.10 20.76 16.49
N VAL A 182 -40.45 19.87 17.23
CA VAL A 182 -39.32 19.05 16.79
C VAL A 182 -39.60 17.59 17.09
N ARG A 183 -39.58 16.70 16.10
CA ARG A 183 -39.76 15.27 16.35
C ARG A 183 -38.51 14.65 16.99
N VAL A 184 -38.70 13.84 18.03
CA VAL A 184 -37.66 12.96 18.58
C VAL A 184 -37.52 11.74 17.65
N ILE A 185 -36.29 11.50 17.18
CA ILE A 185 -35.91 10.39 16.28
C ILE A 185 -35.21 9.27 17.05
N GLY A 186 -34.34 9.64 18.00
CA GLY A 186 -33.56 8.74 18.83
C GLY A 186 -33.93 8.88 20.30
N ASP A 187 -32.95 9.21 21.13
CA ASP A 187 -33.15 9.45 22.56
C ASP A 187 -33.40 10.94 22.85
N ASP A 188 -34.35 11.25 23.74
CA ASP A 188 -34.57 12.61 24.23
C ASP A 188 -33.54 12.99 25.29
N ILE A 189 -32.31 13.23 24.85
CA ILE A 189 -31.17 13.54 25.74
C ILE A 189 -31.26 14.90 26.44
N TYR A 190 -32.18 15.78 25.99
CA TYR A 190 -32.35 17.13 26.50
C TYR A 190 -33.70 17.31 27.24
N ASP A 191 -34.50 16.24 27.42
CA ASP A 191 -35.83 16.29 28.06
C ASP A 191 -36.77 17.33 27.42
N LEU A 192 -36.71 17.45 26.08
CA LEU A 192 -37.50 18.41 25.31
C LEU A 192 -38.93 17.91 25.01
N ASP A 193 -39.15 16.59 25.10
CA ASP A 193 -40.43 15.88 24.93
C ASP A 193 -40.87 15.30 26.28
N ARG A 194 -41.25 16.20 27.19
CA ARG A 194 -41.53 15.86 28.59
C ARG A 194 -42.77 14.96 28.77
N ASP A 195 -43.72 15.03 27.85
CA ASP A 195 -44.92 14.18 27.86
C ASP A 195 -44.73 12.86 27.08
N GLY A 196 -43.66 12.75 26.28
CA GLY A 196 -43.18 11.51 25.70
C GLY A 196 -44.00 11.05 24.50
N ASP A 197 -44.58 11.98 23.76
CA ASP A 197 -45.43 11.69 22.60
C ASP A 197 -44.64 11.59 21.28
N GLY A 198 -43.35 11.89 21.33
CA GLY A 198 -42.41 11.89 20.21
C GLY A 198 -42.22 13.25 19.55
N ILE A 199 -42.84 14.32 20.06
CA ILE A 199 -42.78 15.69 19.56
C ILE A 199 -42.31 16.64 20.67
N ALA A 200 -41.05 17.01 20.64
CA ALA A 200 -40.46 18.03 21.50
C ALA A 200 -40.96 19.45 21.16
N CYS A 201 -41.05 20.29 22.21
CA CYS A 201 -41.34 21.73 22.11
C CYS A 201 -42.62 22.08 21.31
N ASP A 202 -43.66 21.28 21.44
CA ASP A 202 -44.95 21.48 20.78
C ASP A 202 -45.94 22.34 21.58
N SER A 203 -45.55 22.72 22.80
CA SER A 203 -46.38 23.37 23.84
C SER A 203 -46.15 24.87 24.01
#